data_AF-A0A842XCE2-F1
#
_entry.id   AF-A0A842XCE2-F1
#
_cell.length_a   1.000
_cell.length_b   1.000
_cell.length_c   1.000
_cell.angle_alpha   90.00
_cell.angle_beta   90.00
_cell.angle_gamma   90.00
#
_symmetry.space_group_name_H-M   'P 1'
#
loop_
_entity.id
_entity.type
_entity.pdbx_description
1 polymer ?
#
loop_
_entity_poly.entity_id
_entity_poly.type
_entity_poly.pdbx_seq_one_letter_code
_entity_poly.pdbx_strand_id
1 'polypeptide(L)'
;MPKYKYGKVTAPIDFQTFKDAMENGRFAKGKMLSHKSFLAFLYWFGVRKAEALERTKKDFLVKDGLLIVNAKPKKGGEREPLEVLVDYPYVDLIIKNVEQTRRNPGDKEGRVWNFSPRTAINIVKRVMGDRYYPHFFRLNRATRFLEDPTTTLPEMKAWFGWKTAKTVDPYIGYSRRHIRRQRQRLKKELE
;
A
#
# COMPACT_ATOMS: atom_id res chain seq x y z
N MET A 1 -16.35 -2.32 14.13
CA MET A 1 -15.39 -1.69 13.19
C MET A 1 -14.49 -0.73 13.97
N PRO A 2 -13.24 -0.48 13.56
CA PRO A 2 -12.40 0.53 14.21
C PRO A 2 -13.11 1.89 14.15
N LYS A 3 -13.25 2.59 15.29
CA LYS A 3 -13.83 3.93 15.35
C LYS A 3 -12.74 4.94 14.96
N TYR A 4 -12.76 5.39 13.70
CA TYR A 4 -11.82 6.41 13.25
C TYR A 4 -12.28 7.79 13.74
N LYS A 5 -11.37 8.56 14.34
CA LYS A 5 -11.67 9.91 14.88
C LYS A 5 -12.32 10.84 13.85
N TYR A 6 -11.91 10.74 12.58
CA TYR A 6 -12.37 11.57 11.47
C TYR A 6 -13.22 10.81 10.45
N GLY A 7 -13.76 9.65 10.84
CA GLY A 7 -14.42 8.73 9.90
C GLY A 7 -13.44 8.03 8.95
N LYS A 8 -13.99 7.24 8.03
CA LYS A 8 -13.20 6.51 7.02
C LYS A 8 -12.89 7.44 5.86
N VAL A 9 -11.61 7.65 5.56
CA VAL A 9 -11.19 8.36 4.35
C VAL A 9 -11.48 7.47 3.13
N THR A 10 -12.24 7.98 2.17
CA THR A 10 -12.70 7.23 0.99
C THR A 10 -12.15 7.79 -0.33
N ALA A 11 -11.74 9.06 -0.36
CA ALA A 11 -11.10 9.65 -1.53
C ALA A 11 -9.64 9.17 -1.65
N PRO A 12 -9.23 8.58 -2.79
CA PRO A 12 -7.84 8.20 -3.02
C PRO A 12 -6.96 9.45 -3.20
N ILE A 13 -5.68 9.33 -2.87
CA ILE A 13 -4.64 10.33 -3.19
C ILE A 13 -3.96 9.95 -4.50
N ASP A 14 -3.43 10.93 -5.23
CA ASP A 14 -2.61 10.69 -6.43
C ASP A 14 -1.14 10.48 -6.06
N PHE A 15 -0.32 10.25 -7.09
CA PHE A 15 1.11 10.08 -6.90
C PHE A 15 1.78 11.39 -6.45
N GLN A 16 1.34 12.55 -6.94
CA GLN A 16 1.93 13.83 -6.54
C GLN A 16 1.72 14.10 -5.04
N THR A 17 0.52 13.90 -4.52
CA THR A 17 0.22 14.01 -3.09
C THR A 17 1.10 13.06 -2.25
N PHE A 18 1.32 11.84 -2.76
CA PHE A 18 2.20 10.88 -2.08
C PHE A 18 3.67 11.32 -2.13
N LYS A 19 4.14 11.81 -3.28
CA LYS A 19 5.47 12.35 -3.50
C LYS A 19 5.76 13.51 -2.55
N ASP A 20 4.85 14.46 -2.46
CA ASP A 20 4.96 15.62 -1.56
C ASP A 20 5.06 15.16 -0.09
N ALA A 21 4.33 14.13 0.31
CA ALA A 21 4.44 13.54 1.64
C ALA A 21 5.79 12.83 1.87
N MET A 22 6.32 12.15 0.86
CA MET A 22 7.64 11.51 0.92
C MET A 22 8.79 12.51 1.02
N GLU A 23 8.64 13.68 0.40
CA GLU A 23 9.66 14.74 0.34
C GLU A 23 9.56 15.69 1.54
N ASN A 24 8.36 16.17 1.86
CA ASN A 24 8.12 17.23 2.85
C ASN A 24 7.54 16.72 4.17
N GLY A 25 7.24 15.42 4.26
CA GLY A 25 6.65 14.80 5.45
C GLY A 25 7.58 14.78 6.66
N ARG A 26 6.99 14.85 7.86
CA ARG A 26 7.74 14.82 9.13
C ARG A 26 8.13 13.38 9.53
N PHE A 27 9.24 12.91 8.97
CA PHE A 27 9.88 11.66 9.38
C PHE A 27 10.82 11.86 10.58
N ALA A 28 11.01 10.82 11.40
CA ALA A 28 11.95 10.89 12.52
C ALA A 28 13.38 10.79 11.97
N LYS A 29 14.23 11.79 12.24
CA LYS A 29 15.58 11.93 11.65
C LYS A 29 16.42 10.65 11.76
N GLY A 30 16.50 10.05 12.95
CA GLY A 30 17.28 8.82 13.18
C GLY A 30 16.67 7.52 12.63
N LYS A 31 15.46 7.56 12.05
CA LYS A 31 14.75 6.39 11.48
C LYS A 31 14.19 6.67 10.08
N MET A 32 14.73 7.67 9.40
CA MET A 32 14.16 8.19 8.17
C MET A 32 14.05 7.13 7.07
N LEU A 33 15.10 6.35 6.83
CA LEU A 33 15.08 5.25 5.85
C LEU A 33 13.98 4.23 6.15
N SER A 34 13.91 3.75 7.39
CA SER A 34 12.91 2.76 7.81
C SER A 34 11.47 3.30 7.71
N HIS A 35 11.24 4.57 8.08
CA HIS A 35 9.92 5.16 7.98
C HIS A 35 9.50 5.45 6.52
N LYS A 36 10.40 5.99 5.69
CA LYS A 36 10.13 6.27 4.28
C LYS A 36 9.89 4.97 3.51
N SER A 37 10.74 3.96 3.70
CA SER A 37 10.56 2.64 3.09
C SER A 37 9.24 1.97 3.51
N PHE A 38 8.83 2.10 4.78
CA PHE A 38 7.54 1.59 5.23
C PHE A 38 6.37 2.25 4.50
N LEU A 39 6.43 3.58 4.35
CA LEU A 39 5.38 4.34 3.68
C LEU A 39 5.31 4.00 2.19
N ALA A 40 6.46 3.92 1.53
CA ALA A 40 6.58 3.48 0.13
C ALA A 40 6.04 2.06 -0.07
N PHE A 41 6.36 1.14 0.84
CA PHE A 41 5.86 -0.23 0.80
C PHE A 41 4.34 -0.29 0.92
N LEU A 42 3.73 0.47 1.84
CA LEU A 42 2.28 0.56 1.94
C LEU A 42 1.66 1.14 0.66
N TYR A 43 2.26 2.19 0.09
CA TYR A 43 1.73 2.86 -1.10
C TYR A 43 1.73 1.96 -2.32
N TRP A 44 2.84 1.29 -2.62
CA TRP A 44 2.98 0.44 -3.81
C TRP A 44 2.21 -0.86 -3.68
N PHE A 45 2.35 -1.57 -2.56
CA PHE A 45 1.78 -2.91 -2.42
C PHE A 45 0.35 -2.92 -1.88
N GLY A 46 -0.11 -1.88 -1.16
CA GLY A 46 -1.46 -1.84 -0.60
C GLY A 46 -1.76 -2.97 0.40
N VAL A 47 -0.74 -3.50 1.06
CA VAL A 47 -0.88 -4.58 2.06
C VAL A 47 -1.43 -4.04 3.38
N ARG A 48 -1.91 -4.93 4.26
CA ARG A 48 -2.31 -4.51 5.60
C ARG A 48 -1.08 -4.17 6.44
N LYS A 49 -1.23 -3.24 7.38
CA LYS A 49 -0.19 -2.90 8.37
C LYS A 49 0.48 -4.12 8.99
N ALA A 50 -0.33 -5.07 9.48
CA ALA A 50 0.20 -6.28 10.12
C ALA A 50 0.97 -7.17 9.13
N GLU A 51 0.51 -7.27 7.88
CA GLU A 51 1.21 -8.02 6.83
C GLU A 51 2.58 -7.39 6.54
N ALA A 52 2.69 -6.06 6.57
CA ALA A 52 3.96 -5.35 6.39
C ALA A 52 4.90 -5.51 7.60
N LEU A 53 4.43 -5.27 8.82
CA LEU A 53 5.28 -5.26 10.03
C LEU A 53 5.85 -6.64 10.38
N GLU A 54 5.29 -7.71 9.84
CA GLU A 54 5.78 -9.08 10.03
C GLU A 54 6.70 -9.53 8.90
N ARG A 55 7.12 -8.66 7.97
CA ARG A 55 8.07 -9.02 6.93
C ARG A 55 9.50 -8.97 7.43
N THR A 56 10.23 -10.03 7.10
CA THR A 56 11.66 -10.20 7.34
C THR A 56 12.41 -10.12 6.02
N LYS A 57 13.74 -10.02 6.06
CA LYS A 57 14.57 -9.97 4.85
C LYS A 57 14.32 -11.13 3.87
N LYS A 58 13.95 -12.32 4.39
CA LYS A 58 13.67 -13.52 3.58
C LYS A 58 12.40 -13.43 2.75
N ASP A 59 11.50 -12.51 3.08
CA ASP A 59 10.25 -12.31 2.36
C ASP A 59 10.42 -11.44 1.11
N PHE A 60 11.63 -10.95 0.84
CA PHE A 60 11.94 -10.07 -0.29
C PHE A 60 12.97 -10.71 -1.21
N LEU A 61 12.76 -10.56 -2.51
CA LEU A 61 13.68 -10.98 -3.56
C LEU A 61 13.76 -9.87 -4.61
N VAL A 62 14.98 -9.49 -5.01
CA VAL A 62 15.20 -8.61 -6.16
C VAL A 62 15.71 -9.47 -7.30
N LYS A 63 14.97 -9.52 -8.41
CA LYS A 63 15.29 -10.37 -9.57
C LYS A 63 14.71 -9.74 -10.83
N ASP A 64 15.47 -9.75 -11.93
CA ASP A 64 15.01 -9.32 -13.26
C ASP A 64 14.36 -7.91 -13.29
N GLY A 65 14.90 -6.97 -12.52
CA GLY A 65 14.34 -5.61 -12.41
C GLY A 65 13.05 -5.50 -11.58
N LEU A 66 12.66 -6.56 -10.88
CA LEU A 66 11.48 -6.61 -10.01
C LEU A 66 11.89 -6.73 -8.54
N LEU A 67 11.14 -6.02 -7.69
CA LEU A 67 11.06 -6.30 -6.26
C LEU A 67 9.87 -7.22 -6.00
N ILE A 68 10.17 -8.47 -5.66
CA ILE A 68 9.21 -9.54 -5.37
C ILE A 68 9.07 -9.69 -3.86
N VAL A 69 7.84 -9.72 -3.36
CA VAL A 69 7.55 -9.73 -1.92
C VAL A 69 6.51 -10.77 -1.54
N ASN A 70 6.90 -11.73 -0.69
CA ASN A 70 5.99 -12.70 -0.11
C ASN A 70 5.19 -12.07 1.05
N ALA A 71 4.06 -11.44 0.72
CA ALA A 71 3.15 -10.83 1.69
C ALA A 71 1.96 -11.75 2.04
N LYS A 72 2.18 -12.83 2.81
CA LYS A 72 1.10 -13.70 3.35
C LYS A 72 -0.11 -12.93 3.92
N PRO A 73 -1.34 -13.14 3.38
CA PRO A 73 -2.54 -12.46 3.88
C PRO A 73 -2.98 -12.92 5.27
N LYS A 74 -3.41 -11.97 6.12
CA LYS A 74 -3.79 -12.28 7.52
C LYS A 74 -5.20 -12.83 7.74
N LYS A 75 -6.08 -12.82 6.74
CA LYS A 75 -7.49 -13.24 6.85
C LYS A 75 -7.82 -14.49 6.02
N GLY A 76 -6.83 -15.39 5.92
CA GLY A 76 -6.94 -16.68 5.25
C GLY A 76 -7.16 -16.62 3.75
N GLY A 77 -6.94 -15.47 3.11
CA GLY A 77 -6.90 -15.40 1.65
C GLY A 77 -5.56 -15.94 1.14
N GLU A 78 -5.56 -16.41 -0.09
CA GLU A 78 -4.35 -16.83 -0.80
C GLU A 78 -3.87 -15.69 -1.69
N ARG A 79 -2.54 -15.59 -1.84
CA ARG A 79 -1.89 -14.56 -2.63
C ARG A 79 -0.49 -15.03 -3.00
N GLU A 80 -0.21 -15.04 -4.29
CA GLU A 80 1.14 -15.18 -4.84
C GLU A 80 2.03 -14.00 -4.40
N PRO A 81 3.37 -14.14 -4.46
CA PRO A 81 4.27 -13.02 -4.24
C PRO A 81 3.86 -11.79 -5.05
N LEU A 82 3.93 -10.62 -4.42
CA LEU A 82 3.61 -9.37 -5.07
C LEU A 82 4.85 -8.80 -5.74
N GLU A 83 4.67 -8.17 -6.89
CA GLU A 83 5.78 -7.70 -7.72
C GLU A 83 5.59 -6.24 -8.12
N VAL A 84 6.66 -5.46 -8.04
CA VAL A 84 6.74 -4.09 -8.56
C VAL A 84 8.09 -3.87 -9.21
N LEU A 85 8.17 -2.95 -10.17
CA LEU A 85 9.46 -2.59 -10.77
C LEU A 85 10.36 -1.88 -9.75
N VAL A 86 11.67 -2.15 -9.82
CA VAL A 86 12.67 -1.55 -8.91
C VAL A 86 12.88 -0.05 -9.17
N ASP A 87 12.56 0.41 -10.37
CA ASP A 87 12.68 1.81 -10.80
C ASP A 87 11.49 2.68 -10.36
N TYR A 88 10.44 2.07 -9.81
CA TYR A 88 9.32 2.81 -9.26
C TYR A 88 9.78 3.73 -8.13
N PRO A 89 9.27 4.98 -8.07
CA PRO A 89 9.72 5.95 -7.09
C PRO A 89 9.70 5.43 -5.65
N TYR A 90 10.84 5.57 -4.96
CA TYR A 90 11.06 5.16 -3.57
C TYR A 90 11.11 3.65 -3.31
N VAL A 91 11.07 2.80 -4.34
CA VAL A 91 11.28 1.34 -4.18
C VAL A 91 12.73 1.04 -3.78
N ASP A 92 13.69 1.84 -4.25
CA ASP A 92 15.08 1.84 -3.81
C ASP A 92 15.22 1.94 -2.28
N LEU A 93 14.37 2.74 -1.62
CA LEU A 93 14.37 2.88 -0.17
C LEU A 93 13.94 1.58 0.52
N ILE A 94 13.00 0.84 -0.06
CA ILE A 94 12.56 -0.46 0.44
C ILE A 94 13.72 -1.45 0.35
N ILE A 95 14.34 -1.56 -0.81
CA ILE A 95 15.48 -2.44 -1.07
C ILE A 95 16.61 -2.13 -0.11
N LYS A 96 17.02 -0.86 0.00
CA LYS A 96 18.08 -0.41 0.91
C LYS A 96 17.77 -0.75 2.37
N ASN A 97 16.52 -0.56 2.82
CA ASN A 97 16.13 -0.91 4.19
C ASN A 97 16.15 -2.43 4.43
N VAL A 98 15.71 -3.24 3.45
CA VAL A 98 15.79 -4.71 3.48
C VAL A 98 17.24 -5.19 3.56
N GLU A 99 18.14 -4.61 2.76
CA GLU A 99 19.56 -4.95 2.73
C GLU A 99 20.25 -4.69 4.08
N GLN A 100 19.96 -3.53 4.68
CA GLN A 100 20.49 -3.12 5.98
C GLN A 100 19.84 -3.84 7.17
N THR A 101 18.74 -4.56 6.95
CA THR A 101 18.06 -5.30 8.02
C THR A 101 18.94 -6.44 8.50
N ARG A 102 19.24 -6.42 9.80
CA ARG A 102 20.00 -7.46 10.51
C ARG A 102 19.27 -7.85 11.78
N ARG A 103 19.30 -9.14 12.11
CA ARG A 103 18.84 -9.62 13.41
C ARG A 103 19.68 -8.98 14.51
N ASN A 104 19.05 -8.62 15.61
CA ASN A 104 19.70 -8.09 16.80
C ASN A 104 18.91 -8.52 18.06
N PRO A 105 19.44 -8.34 19.29
CA PRO A 105 18.75 -8.77 20.50
C PRO A 105 17.33 -8.20 20.67
N GLY A 106 17.08 -6.99 20.15
CA GLY A 106 15.76 -6.34 20.13
C GLY A 106 14.88 -6.68 18.92
N ASP A 107 15.37 -7.53 18.01
CA ASP A 107 14.70 -7.98 16.79
C ASP A 107 15.14 -9.41 16.43
N LYS A 108 14.72 -10.37 17.26
CA LYS A 108 15.08 -11.79 17.08
C LYS A 108 14.60 -12.36 15.73
N GLU A 109 13.47 -11.84 15.24
CA GLU A 109 12.88 -12.27 13.97
C GLU A 109 13.61 -11.64 12.76
N GLY A 110 14.20 -10.45 12.93
CA GLY A 110 14.86 -9.70 11.85
C GLY A 110 13.86 -9.02 10.93
N ARG A 111 12.90 -8.30 11.53
CA ARG A 111 11.84 -7.57 10.84
C ARG A 111 12.42 -6.35 10.12
N VAL A 112 12.04 -6.19 8.86
CA VAL A 112 12.46 -5.04 8.04
C VAL A 112 11.99 -3.72 8.63
N TRP A 113 10.82 -3.73 9.26
CA TRP A 113 10.26 -2.60 10.00
C TRP A 113 10.02 -2.98 11.45
N ASN A 114 11.11 -3.04 12.22
CA ASN A 114 11.04 -3.34 13.66
C ASN A 114 10.54 -2.13 14.48
N PHE A 115 9.25 -1.84 14.38
CA PHE A 115 8.58 -0.90 15.27
C PHE A 115 7.13 -1.32 15.55
N SER A 116 6.58 -0.78 16.63
CA SER A 116 5.26 -1.19 17.11
C SER A 116 4.12 -0.80 16.13
N PRO A 117 2.98 -1.52 16.17
CA PRO A 117 1.79 -1.17 15.41
C PRO A 117 1.26 0.26 15.64
N ARG A 118 1.57 0.87 16.78
CA ARG A 118 1.25 2.26 17.12
C ARG A 118 2.21 3.22 16.41
N THR A 119 3.50 2.91 16.39
CA THR A 119 4.51 3.68 15.66
C THR A 119 4.19 3.74 14.18
N ALA A 120 3.81 2.61 13.58
CA ALA A 120 3.35 2.54 12.18
C ALA A 120 2.19 3.51 11.88
N ILE A 121 1.21 3.62 12.78
CA ILE A 121 0.10 4.58 12.64
C ILE A 121 0.63 6.01 12.75
N ASN A 122 1.47 6.28 13.74
CA ASN A 122 2.04 7.61 13.97
C ASN A 122 2.94 8.08 12.81
N ILE A 123 3.66 7.17 12.13
CA ILE A 123 4.41 7.50 10.92
C ILE A 123 3.47 8.07 9.86
N VAL A 124 2.39 7.35 9.53
CA VAL A 124 1.42 7.79 8.52
C VAL A 124 0.78 9.12 8.92
N LYS A 125 0.36 9.27 10.19
CA LYS A 125 -0.28 10.51 10.65
C LYS A 125 0.64 11.73 10.60
N ARG A 126 1.91 11.58 11.00
CA ARG A 126 2.88 12.69 10.96
C ARG A 126 3.18 13.16 9.54
N VAL A 127 3.12 12.25 8.57
CA VAL A 127 3.52 12.50 7.18
C VAL A 127 2.33 12.95 6.34
N MET A 128 1.19 12.27 6.47
CA MET A 128 0.01 12.50 5.63
C MET A 128 -1.04 13.38 6.33
N GLY A 129 -0.99 13.50 7.65
CA GLY A 129 -2.01 14.14 8.49
C GLY A 129 -2.89 13.16 9.27
N ASP A 130 -3.54 13.66 10.32
CA ASP A 130 -4.22 12.85 11.35
C ASP A 130 -5.39 11.99 10.87
N ARG A 131 -5.99 12.35 9.73
CA ARG A 131 -7.08 11.59 9.10
C ARG A 131 -6.62 10.29 8.46
N TYR A 132 -5.33 10.18 8.12
CA TYR A 132 -4.79 9.02 7.43
C TYR A 132 -4.26 7.95 8.40
N TYR A 133 -4.25 6.72 7.93
CA TYR A 133 -3.83 5.54 8.70
C TYR A 133 -3.28 4.48 7.74
N PRO A 134 -2.46 3.51 8.18
CA PRO A 134 -1.82 2.54 7.28
C PRO A 134 -2.77 1.81 6.31
N HIS A 135 -3.97 1.45 6.77
CA HIS A 135 -4.97 0.77 5.94
C HIS A 135 -5.61 1.66 4.86
N PHE A 136 -5.43 2.98 4.94
CA PHE A 136 -5.79 3.90 3.85
C PHE A 136 -5.01 3.56 2.56
N PHE A 137 -3.72 3.22 2.63
CA PHE A 137 -2.95 2.92 1.43
C PHE A 137 -3.44 1.68 0.68
N ARG A 138 -4.00 0.70 1.39
CA ARG A 138 -4.71 -0.43 0.77
C ARG A 138 -5.93 0.04 -0.01
N LEU A 139 -6.73 0.93 0.57
CA LEU A 139 -7.86 1.54 -0.12
C LEU A 139 -7.39 2.33 -1.33
N ASN A 140 -6.36 3.15 -1.17
CA ASN A 140 -5.78 3.94 -2.23
C ASN A 140 -5.36 3.07 -3.42
N ARG A 141 -4.54 2.03 -3.17
CA ARG A 141 -4.07 1.11 -4.22
C ARG A 141 -5.23 0.39 -4.91
N ALA A 142 -6.19 -0.12 -4.14
CA ALA A 142 -7.35 -0.82 -4.69
C ALA A 142 -8.21 0.10 -5.56
N THR A 143 -8.50 1.31 -5.09
CA THR A 143 -9.28 2.28 -5.87
C THR A 143 -8.52 2.71 -7.12
N ARG A 144 -7.20 2.94 -7.05
CA ARG A 144 -6.36 3.30 -8.21
C ARG A 144 -6.29 2.21 -9.27
N PHE A 145 -6.16 0.94 -8.88
CA PHE A 145 -6.27 -0.18 -9.83
C PHE A 145 -7.65 -0.18 -10.50
N LEU A 146 -8.73 -0.01 -9.74
CA LEU A 146 -10.08 0.09 -10.29
C LEU A 146 -10.36 1.38 -11.07
N GLU A 147 -9.46 2.36 -11.14
CA GLU A 147 -9.62 3.49 -12.06
C GLU A 147 -9.28 3.10 -13.50
N ASP A 148 -8.46 2.08 -13.68
CA ASP A 148 -8.25 1.43 -14.97
C ASP A 148 -9.50 0.59 -15.33
N PRO A 149 -10.17 0.88 -16.44
CA PRO A 149 -11.33 0.10 -16.87
C PRO A 149 -11.00 -1.34 -17.27
N THR A 150 -9.73 -1.67 -17.53
CA THR A 150 -9.28 -3.01 -17.89
C THR A 150 -9.07 -3.93 -16.68
N THR A 151 -8.88 -3.36 -15.48
CA THR A 151 -8.67 -4.15 -14.26
C THR A 151 -9.90 -5.00 -13.90
N THR A 152 -9.65 -6.30 -13.77
CA THR A 152 -10.63 -7.34 -13.49
C THR A 152 -10.73 -7.69 -12.01
N LEU A 153 -11.85 -8.30 -11.60
CA LEU A 153 -12.03 -8.76 -10.22
C LEU A 153 -11.04 -9.88 -9.81
N PRO A 154 -10.71 -10.86 -10.67
CA PRO A 154 -9.68 -11.86 -10.36
C PRO A 154 -8.31 -11.24 -10.06
N GLU A 155 -7.84 -10.27 -10.84
CA GLU A 155 -6.56 -9.58 -10.59
C GLU A 155 -6.57 -8.85 -9.25
N MET A 156 -7.68 -8.17 -8.94
CA MET A 156 -7.87 -7.53 -7.63
C MET A 156 -7.84 -8.55 -6.49
N LYS A 157 -8.49 -9.71 -6.66
CA LYS A 157 -8.47 -10.78 -5.64
C LYS A 157 -7.07 -11.33 -5.44
N ALA A 158 -6.33 -11.58 -6.53
CA ALA A 158 -4.95 -12.07 -6.50
C ALA A 158 -4.03 -11.09 -5.75
N TRP A 159 -4.06 -9.81 -6.14
CA TRP A 159 -3.20 -8.80 -5.53
C TRP A 159 -3.50 -8.54 -4.05
N PHE A 160 -4.79 -8.48 -3.70
CA PHE A 160 -5.19 -8.13 -2.33
C PHE A 160 -5.36 -9.34 -1.42
N GLY A 161 -5.32 -10.57 -1.95
CA GLY A 161 -5.63 -11.79 -1.19
C GLY A 161 -7.05 -11.76 -0.63
N TRP A 162 -8.03 -11.38 -1.45
CA TRP A 162 -9.44 -11.34 -1.07
C TRP A 162 -10.13 -12.66 -1.41
N LYS A 163 -10.78 -13.28 -0.41
CA LYS A 163 -11.59 -14.49 -0.60
C LYS A 163 -12.80 -14.24 -1.50
N THR A 164 -13.53 -13.17 -1.22
CA THR A 164 -14.82 -12.87 -1.84
C THR A 164 -14.78 -11.59 -2.67
N ALA A 165 -15.43 -11.61 -3.83
CA ALA A 165 -15.59 -10.44 -4.69
C ALA A 165 -16.35 -9.30 -3.98
N LYS A 166 -17.27 -9.62 -3.05
CA LYS A 166 -17.97 -8.66 -2.19
C LYS A 166 -17.04 -7.71 -1.41
N THR A 167 -15.80 -8.13 -1.17
CA THR A 167 -14.80 -7.27 -0.51
C THR A 167 -14.36 -6.10 -1.42
N VAL A 168 -14.56 -6.22 -2.73
CA VAL A 168 -14.19 -5.23 -3.75
C VAL A 168 -15.24 -4.10 -3.82
N ASP A 169 -16.51 -4.39 -3.55
CA ASP A 169 -17.65 -3.49 -3.76
C ASP A 169 -17.45 -2.07 -3.19
N PRO A 170 -16.95 -1.87 -1.96
CA PRO A 170 -16.73 -0.52 -1.43
C PRO A 170 -15.73 0.28 -2.28
N TYR A 171 -14.73 -0.37 -2.86
CA TYR A 171 -13.71 0.29 -3.70
C TYR A 171 -14.24 0.61 -5.10
N ILE A 172 -15.18 -0.18 -5.63
CA ILE A 172 -15.90 0.13 -6.88
C ILE A 172 -16.67 1.44 -6.71
N GLY A 173 -17.37 1.61 -5.59
CA GLY A 173 -18.10 2.84 -5.29
C GLY A 173 -17.21 4.07 -5.14
N TYR A 174 -15.93 3.90 -4.78
CA TYR A 174 -14.96 5.00 -4.71
C TYR A 174 -14.27 5.29 -6.06
N SER A 175 -14.25 4.32 -6.97
CA SER A 175 -13.67 4.52 -8.31
C SER A 175 -14.62 5.34 -9.19
N ARG A 176 -14.07 6.33 -9.88
CA ARG A 176 -14.82 7.13 -10.86
C ARG A 176 -14.93 6.46 -12.23
N ARG A 177 -14.41 5.24 -12.42
CA ARG A 177 -14.37 4.59 -13.75
C ARG A 177 -15.75 4.47 -14.40
N HIS A 178 -16.77 4.10 -13.62
CA HIS A 178 -18.11 3.88 -14.16
C HIS A 178 -18.73 5.21 -14.60
N ILE A 179 -18.59 6.27 -13.79
CA ILE A 179 -19.02 7.63 -14.13
C ILE A 179 -18.30 8.14 -15.38
N ARG A 180 -16.97 7.96 -15.49
CA ARG A 180 -16.19 8.36 -16.67
C ARG A 180 -16.64 7.61 -17.93
N ARG A 181 -16.91 6.31 -17.83
CA ARG A 181 -17.39 5.49 -18.95
C ARG A 181 -18.80 5.89 -19.39
N GLN A 182 -19.71 6.15 -18.46
CA GLN A 182 -21.06 6.62 -18.80
C GLN A 182 -21.00 8.00 -19.47
N ARG A 183 -20.15 8.93 -19.00
CA ARG A 183 -19.93 10.21 -19.68
C ARG A 183 -19.52 10.06 -21.14
N GLN A 184 -18.62 9.11 -21.44
CA GLN A 184 -18.22 8.84 -22.83
C GLN A 184 -19.35 8.23 -23.67
N ARG A 185 -20.23 7.42 -23.07
CA ARG A 185 -21.41 6.87 -23.77
C ARG A 185 -22.42 7.96 -24.10
N LEU A 186 -22.69 8.86 -23.16
CA LEU A 186 -23.56 10.02 -23.40
C LEU A 186 -23.05 10.88 -24.57
N LYS A 187 -21.72 11.03 -24.72
CA LYS A 187 -21.15 11.75 -25.88
C LYS A 187 -21.49 11.06 -27.20
N LYS A 188 -21.47 9.72 -27.25
CA LYS A 188 -21.82 8.95 -28.45
C LYS A 188 -23.29 8.99 -28.81
N GLU A 189 -24.17 9.34 -27.88
CA GLU A 189 -25.61 9.52 -28.17
C GLU A 189 -25.89 10.84 -28.90
N LEU A 190 -24.93 11.77 -28.91
CA LEU A 190 -25.01 13.06 -29.59
C LEU A 190 -24.34 13.06 -30.97
N GLU A 191 -23.75 11.94 -31.38
CA GLU A 191 -23.13 11.69 -32.70
C GLU A 191 -24.06 10.79 -33.54
#